data_AF-A0A8T8CXB0-F1
#
_entry.id   AF-A0A8T8CXB0-F1
#
_cell.length_a   1.000
_cell.length_b   1.000
_cell.length_c   1.000
_cell.angle_alpha   90.00
_cell.angle_beta   90.00
_cell.angle_gamma   90.00
#
_symmetry.space_group_name_H-M   'P 1'
#
loop_
_entity.id
_entity.type
_entity.pdbx_description
1 polymer ?
#
loop_
_entity_poly.entity_id
_entity_poly.type
_entity_poly.pdbx_seq_one_letter_code
_entity_poly.pdbx_strand_id
1 'polypeptide(L)'
;MDPDEAPARPQKMSGWVLFGGIATAIYVAFIAFVLIDSRTEGFFNITKSNLSLNTFGDFLAGVCAPLAFLWLFIATMVQSQELALQREELRLTREEFRLNREVAKQQAEEARSQARFIGTQTAIIQASEIDKLIEIQMQAVVRRVNDIKGYEIFVGEGGERTKIPLSSSYSEPYVDFVDAVRALIKAAEDLRRIRSLFPERPVHFKKVGEMQAIHQLFIVIEENTGNASQKIAATLKNSDFSDAVTASEYLVTQCGG
;
A
#
# COMPACT_ATOMS: atom_id res chain seq x y z
N MET A 1 17.31 4.95 25.42
CA MET A 1 17.23 5.92 26.55
C MET A 1 15.76 6.13 26.76
N ASP A 2 15.14 5.35 27.64
CA ASP A 2 13.70 5.38 27.87
C ASP A 2 13.37 6.53 28.84
N PRO A 3 12.53 7.52 28.47
CA PRO A 3 12.36 8.74 29.28
C PRO A 3 11.29 8.65 30.38
N ASP A 4 10.73 7.46 30.69
CA ASP A 4 9.48 7.36 31.46
C ASP A 4 9.54 6.55 32.77
N GLU A 5 10.71 6.45 33.41
CA GLU A 5 10.80 5.85 34.75
C GLU A 5 10.45 6.91 35.82
N ALA A 6 9.15 7.24 35.92
CA ALA A 6 8.61 8.10 36.97
C ALA A 6 8.79 7.42 38.36
N PRO A 7 9.20 8.14 39.41
CA PRO A 7 9.42 7.54 40.72
C PRO A 7 8.10 7.01 41.30
N ALA A 8 8.13 5.76 41.77
CA ALA A 8 7.00 5.10 42.42
C ALA A 8 6.44 6.00 43.55
N ARG A 9 5.23 6.53 43.35
CA ARG A 9 4.58 7.38 44.35
C ARG A 9 4.33 6.57 45.63
N PRO A 10 4.61 7.11 46.83
CA PRO A 10 4.35 6.41 48.07
C PRO A 10 2.85 6.10 48.16
N GLN A 11 2.51 4.81 48.29
CA GLN A 11 1.13 4.36 48.46
C GLN A 11 0.56 4.99 49.73
N LYS A 12 -0.39 5.92 49.58
CA LYS A 12 -1.14 6.47 50.71
C LYS A 12 -1.97 5.33 51.31
N MET A 13 -1.75 5.04 52.60
CA MET A 13 -2.57 4.09 53.33
C MET A 13 -4.04 4.53 53.29
N SER A 14 -4.96 3.61 52.98
CA SER A 14 -6.39 3.89 52.97
C SER A 14 -6.83 4.42 54.32
N GLY A 15 -7.60 5.53 54.35
CA GLY A 15 -8.05 6.17 55.59
C GLY A 15 -8.81 5.20 56.51
N TRP A 16 -9.42 4.16 55.94
CA TRP A 16 -10.08 3.07 56.68
C TRP A 16 -9.12 2.20 57.47
N VAL A 17 -7.93 1.92 56.93
CA VAL A 17 -6.90 1.13 57.64
C VAL A 17 -6.32 1.92 58.81
N LEU A 18 -6.10 3.23 58.63
CA LEU A 18 -5.68 4.12 59.70
C LEU A 18 -6.72 4.18 60.82
N PHE A 19 -8.00 4.35 60.47
CA PHE A 19 -9.11 4.31 61.43
C PHE A 19 -9.16 2.98 62.21
N GLY A 20 -9.01 1.85 61.51
CA GLY A 20 -8.94 0.52 62.13
C GLY A 20 -7.82 0.35 63.13
N GLY A 21 -6.62 0.84 62.78
CA GLY A 21 -5.47 0.82 63.68
C GLY A 21 -5.71 1.63 64.95
N ILE A 22 -6.25 2.86 64.82
CA ILE A 22 -6.57 3.72 65.96
C ILE A 22 -7.66 3.09 66.84
N ALA A 23 -8.74 2.60 66.23
CA ALA A 23 -9.84 1.95 66.96
C ALA A 23 -9.36 0.68 67.69
N THR A 24 -8.50 -0.12 67.06
CA THR A 24 -7.86 -1.29 67.68
C THR A 24 -6.99 -0.89 68.87
N ALA A 25 -6.15 0.14 68.71
CA ALA A 25 -5.28 0.62 69.79
C ALA A 25 -6.07 1.12 71.01
N ILE A 26 -7.14 1.89 70.78
CA ILE A 26 -8.05 2.35 71.83
C ILE A 26 -8.74 1.16 72.52
N TYR A 27 -9.22 0.18 71.74
CA TYR A 27 -9.86 -1.01 72.27
C TYR A 27 -8.91 -1.85 73.14
N VAL A 28 -7.68 -2.09 72.67
CA VAL A 28 -6.66 -2.82 73.43
C VAL A 28 -6.27 -2.06 74.70
N ALA A 29 -6.12 -0.73 74.63
CA ALA A 29 -5.84 0.10 75.81
C ALA A 29 -6.99 0.04 76.84
N PHE A 30 -8.25 0.02 76.38
CA PHE A 30 -9.42 -0.12 77.24
C PHE A 30 -9.45 -1.49 77.93
N ILE A 31 -9.20 -2.59 77.20
CA ILE A 31 -9.11 -3.93 77.78
C ILE A 31 -7.96 -4.01 78.79
N ALA A 32 -6.78 -3.47 78.46
CA ALA A 32 -5.63 -3.42 79.37
C ALA A 32 -5.95 -2.61 80.64
N PHE A 33 -6.64 -1.48 80.53
CA PHE A 33 -7.08 -0.68 81.67
C PHE A 33 -8.04 -1.46 82.57
N VAL A 34 -9.05 -2.13 82.01
CA VAL A 34 -10.00 -2.97 82.75
C VAL A 34 -9.30 -4.14 83.45
N LEU A 35 -8.25 -4.72 82.85
CA LEU A 35 -7.47 -5.81 83.45
C LEU A 35 -6.52 -5.36 84.57
N ILE A 36 -6.06 -4.10 84.56
CA ILE A 36 -5.11 -3.56 85.55
C ILE A 36 -5.86 -2.94 86.74
N ASP A 37 -7.09 -2.47 86.56
CA ASP A 37 -7.88 -1.83 87.63
C ASP A 37 -8.31 -2.85 88.69
N SER A 38 -7.61 -2.84 89.83
CA SER A 38 -7.80 -3.71 91.00
C SER A 38 -9.17 -3.59 91.69
N ARG A 39 -10.05 -2.70 91.21
CA ARG A 39 -11.43 -2.53 91.68
C ARG A 39 -12.40 -3.58 91.12
N THR A 40 -12.02 -4.30 90.08
CA THR A 40 -12.85 -5.34 89.46
C THR A 40 -12.61 -6.71 90.10
N GLU A 41 -13.00 -6.88 91.37
CA GLU A 41 -12.84 -8.15 92.11
C GLU A 41 -13.56 -9.37 91.49
N GLY A 42 -14.36 -9.17 90.44
CA GLY A 42 -15.18 -10.22 89.83
C GLY A 42 -14.66 -10.87 88.55
N PHE A 43 -13.62 -10.34 87.88
CA PHE A 43 -13.33 -10.79 86.49
C PHE A 43 -12.06 -11.62 86.31
N PHE A 44 -10.99 -11.40 87.09
CA PHE A 44 -9.71 -12.12 86.92
C PHE A 44 -9.13 -12.64 88.24
N ASN A 45 -9.79 -13.63 88.87
CA ASN A 45 -9.14 -14.48 89.88
C ASN A 45 -8.41 -15.64 89.18
N ILE A 46 -7.57 -15.33 88.18
CA ILE A 46 -6.93 -16.35 87.31
C ILE A 46 -5.76 -17.06 87.98
N THR A 47 -5.28 -16.54 89.09
CA THR A 47 -4.07 -17.00 89.75
C THR A 47 -4.30 -17.93 90.94
N LYS A 48 -5.53 -18.36 91.22
CA LYS A 48 -5.81 -19.36 92.26
C LYS A 48 -6.63 -20.54 91.73
N SER A 49 -5.93 -21.61 91.39
CA SER A 49 -6.36 -23.03 91.36
C SER A 49 -7.70 -23.37 90.68
N ASN A 50 -7.62 -24.09 89.55
CA ASN A 50 -8.72 -24.68 88.75
C ASN A 50 -9.59 -23.72 87.91
N LEU A 51 -8.95 -22.91 87.05
CA LEU A 51 -9.67 -22.35 85.91
C LEU A 51 -9.89 -23.41 84.84
N SER A 52 -11.16 -23.68 84.57
CA SER A 52 -11.58 -24.46 83.41
C SER A 52 -11.01 -23.80 82.15
N LEU A 53 -10.31 -24.56 81.31
CA LEU A 53 -9.79 -24.10 80.01
C LEU A 53 -10.87 -23.37 79.18
N ASN A 54 -12.13 -23.75 79.39
CA ASN A 54 -13.31 -23.16 78.76
C ASN A 54 -13.49 -21.67 79.09
N THR A 55 -13.34 -21.25 80.36
CA THR A 55 -13.58 -19.85 80.75
C THR A 55 -12.49 -18.90 80.22
N PHE A 56 -11.27 -19.39 80.05
CA PHE A 56 -10.21 -18.65 79.38
C PHE A 56 -10.50 -18.50 77.88
N GLY A 57 -11.00 -19.56 77.24
CA GLY A 57 -11.47 -19.54 75.85
C GLY A 57 -12.63 -18.55 75.64
N ASP A 58 -13.61 -18.55 76.53
CA ASP A 58 -14.78 -17.65 76.46
C ASP A 58 -14.37 -16.17 76.60
N PHE A 59 -13.40 -15.87 77.47
CA PHE A 59 -12.84 -14.52 77.58
C PHE A 59 -12.12 -14.09 76.30
N LEU A 60 -11.24 -14.95 75.77
CA LEU A 60 -10.50 -14.65 74.55
C LEU A 60 -11.45 -14.48 73.36
N ALA A 61 -12.48 -15.33 73.24
CA ALA A 61 -13.52 -15.20 72.23
C ALA A 61 -14.29 -13.87 72.37
N GLY A 62 -14.65 -13.48 73.60
CA GLY A 62 -15.33 -12.21 73.88
C GLY A 62 -14.49 -10.98 73.51
N VAL A 63 -13.18 -11.01 73.77
CA VAL A 63 -12.28 -9.89 73.43
C VAL A 63 -11.95 -9.87 71.93
N CYS A 64 -11.74 -11.03 71.30
CA CYS A 64 -11.36 -11.12 69.89
C CYS A 64 -12.53 -10.93 68.91
N ALA A 65 -13.76 -11.27 69.28
CA ALA A 65 -14.91 -11.20 68.36
C ALA A 65 -15.17 -9.76 67.85
N PRO A 66 -15.28 -8.71 68.69
CA PRO A 66 -15.46 -7.33 68.21
C PRO A 66 -14.31 -6.84 67.33
N LEU A 67 -13.07 -7.25 67.66
CA LEU A 67 -11.89 -6.89 66.88
C LEU A 67 -11.91 -7.54 65.48
N ALA A 68 -12.29 -8.82 65.40
CA ALA A 68 -12.43 -9.51 64.13
C ALA A 68 -13.51 -8.87 63.24
N PHE A 69 -14.66 -8.49 63.81
CA PHE A 69 -15.72 -7.79 63.08
C PHE A 69 -15.29 -6.40 62.59
N LEU A 70 -14.54 -5.65 63.40
CA LEU A 70 -13.99 -4.36 62.99
C LEU A 70 -13.11 -4.49 61.75
N TRP A 71 -12.16 -5.44 61.76
CA TRP A 71 -11.26 -5.64 60.64
C TRP A 71 -11.97 -6.21 59.40
N LEU A 72 -12.97 -7.09 59.57
CA LEU A 72 -13.82 -7.56 58.48
C LEU A 72 -14.54 -6.40 57.77
N PHE A 73 -15.13 -5.49 58.55
CA PHE A 73 -15.82 -4.32 58.01
C PHE A 73 -14.87 -3.41 57.24
N ILE A 74 -13.70 -3.11 57.80
CA ILE A 74 -12.68 -2.28 57.17
C ILE A 74 -12.18 -2.91 55.87
N ALA A 75 -11.87 -4.22 55.89
CA ALA A 75 -11.46 -4.94 54.69
C ALA A 75 -12.53 -4.84 53.59
N THR A 76 -13.81 -4.99 53.94
CA THR A 76 -14.92 -4.85 52.99
C THR A 76 -15.02 -3.43 52.41
N MET A 77 -14.84 -2.40 53.23
CA MET A 77 -14.85 -1.00 52.77
C MET A 77 -13.67 -0.69 51.85
N VAL A 78 -12.47 -1.16 52.18
CA VAL A 78 -11.27 -0.99 51.33
C VAL A 78 -11.45 -1.72 50.01
N GLN A 79 -11.88 -2.99 50.05
CA GLN A 79 -12.16 -3.79 48.85
C GLN A 79 -13.21 -3.11 47.95
N SER A 80 -14.26 -2.51 48.52
CA SER A 80 -15.28 -1.81 47.72
C SER A 80 -14.75 -0.59 46.98
N GLN A 81 -13.82 0.16 47.59
CA GLN A 81 -13.16 1.31 46.97
C GLN A 81 -12.21 0.89 45.85
N GLU A 82 -11.43 -0.17 46.09
CA GLU A 82 -10.54 -0.73 45.06
C GLU A 82 -11.35 -1.21 43.84
N LEU A 83 -12.47 -1.90 44.06
CA LEU A 83 -13.36 -2.33 42.97
C LEU A 83 -13.98 -1.15 42.22
N ALA A 84 -14.32 -0.05 42.91
CA ALA A 84 -14.85 1.15 42.27
C ALA A 84 -13.80 1.82 41.37
N LEU A 85 -12.57 1.94 41.86
CA LEU A 85 -11.44 2.47 41.09
C LEU A 85 -11.11 1.58 39.88
N GLN A 86 -11.05 0.25 40.07
CA GLN A 86 -10.84 -0.70 38.98
C GLN A 86 -11.93 -0.60 37.89
N ARG A 87 -13.19 -0.40 38.27
CA ARG A 87 -14.29 -0.21 37.30
C ARG A 87 -14.11 1.06 36.49
N GLU A 88 -13.64 2.14 37.11
CA GLU A 88 -13.38 3.39 36.41
C GLU A 88 -12.19 3.27 35.46
N GLU A 89 -11.10 2.64 35.89
CA GLU A 89 -9.94 2.35 35.02
C GLU A 89 -10.32 1.47 33.82
N LEU A 90 -11.16 0.45 34.03
CA LEU A 90 -11.70 -0.37 32.95
C LEU A 90 -12.60 0.43 32.01
N ARG A 91 -13.39 1.38 32.53
CA ARG A 91 -14.24 2.26 31.72
C ARG A 91 -13.39 3.15 30.82
N LEU A 92 -12.36 3.78 31.37
CA LEU A 92 -11.41 4.61 30.62
C LEU A 92 -10.65 3.79 29.57
N THR A 93 -10.18 2.60 29.94
CA THR A 93 -9.48 1.68 29.02
C THR A 93 -10.37 1.27 27.84
N ARG A 94 -11.66 1.02 28.08
CA ARG A 94 -12.63 0.73 27.01
C ARG A 94 -12.86 1.93 26.08
N GLU A 95 -12.86 3.13 26.63
CA GLU A 95 -12.98 4.36 25.86
C GLU A 95 -11.76 4.57 24.96
N GLU A 96 -10.54 4.39 25.50
CA GLU A 96 -9.29 4.41 24.74
C GLU A 96 -9.27 3.35 23.63
N PHE A 97 -9.69 2.11 23.92
CA PHE A 97 -9.81 1.08 22.89
C PHE A 97 -10.79 1.45 21.78
N ARG A 98 -11.90 2.14 22.12
CA ARG A 98 -12.87 2.61 21.12
C ARG A 98 -12.26 3.68 20.22
N LEU A 99 -11.51 4.63 20.80
CA LEU A 99 -10.81 5.67 20.04
C LEU A 99 -9.72 5.08 19.14
N ASN A 100 -8.89 4.18 19.68
CA ASN A 100 -7.87 3.47 18.90
C ASN A 100 -8.45 2.66 17.75
N ARG A 101 -9.60 2.01 17.96
CA ARG A 101 -10.30 1.29 16.88
C ARG A 101 -10.75 2.24 15.78
N GLU A 102 -11.18 3.45 16.12
CA GLU A 102 -11.61 4.43 15.12
C GLU A 102 -10.43 4.97 14.32
N VAL A 103 -9.31 5.30 14.98
CA VAL A 103 -8.06 5.68 14.31
C VAL A 103 -7.57 4.56 13.37
N ALA A 104 -7.60 3.30 13.84
CA ALA A 104 -7.19 2.16 13.01
C ALA A 104 -8.07 1.98 11.76
N LYS A 105 -9.38 2.26 11.85
CA LYS A 105 -10.26 2.26 10.66
C LYS A 105 -9.90 3.37 9.69
N GLN A 106 -9.68 4.59 10.19
CA GLN A 106 -9.30 5.73 9.36
C GLN A 106 -7.99 5.45 8.62
N GLN A 107 -6.98 4.93 9.31
CA GLN A 107 -5.72 4.51 8.70
C GLN A 107 -5.91 3.42 7.64
N ALA A 108 -6.79 2.44 7.88
CA ALA A 108 -7.10 1.41 6.89
C ALA A 108 -7.81 1.97 5.64
N GLU A 109 -8.66 2.97 5.80
CA GLU A 109 -9.32 3.66 4.70
C GLU A 109 -8.34 4.52 3.88
N GLU A 110 -7.47 5.27 4.56
CA GLU A 110 -6.40 6.04 3.93
C GLU A 110 -5.44 5.13 3.15
N ALA A 111 -5.00 4.02 3.74
CA ALA A 111 -4.15 3.03 3.08
C ALA A 111 -4.81 2.46 1.81
N ARG A 112 -6.11 2.17 1.84
CA ARG A 112 -6.87 1.74 0.64
C ARG A 112 -6.92 2.82 -0.42
N SER A 113 -7.10 4.08 -0.02
CA SER A 113 -7.11 5.22 -0.93
C SER A 113 -5.74 5.41 -1.59
N GLN A 114 -4.67 5.34 -0.80
CA GLN A 114 -3.30 5.43 -1.29
C GLN A 114 -2.96 4.29 -2.25
N ALA A 115 -3.37 3.06 -1.96
CA ALA A 115 -3.18 1.92 -2.85
C ALA A 115 -3.87 2.13 -4.22
N ARG A 116 -5.09 2.68 -4.24
CA ARG A 116 -5.77 3.03 -5.50
C ARG A 116 -5.01 4.10 -6.29
N PHE A 117 -4.54 5.15 -5.62
CA PHE A 117 -3.78 6.21 -6.27
C PHE A 117 -2.48 5.68 -6.89
N ILE A 118 -1.73 4.87 -6.15
CA ILE A 118 -0.52 4.22 -6.64
C ILE A 118 -0.85 3.34 -7.85
N GLY A 119 -1.92 2.54 -7.80
CA GLY A 119 -2.34 1.71 -8.93
C GLY A 119 -2.60 2.52 -10.20
N THR A 120 -3.34 3.63 -10.09
CA THR A 120 -3.57 4.55 -11.23
C THR A 120 -2.27 5.17 -11.74
N GLN A 121 -1.38 5.60 -10.82
CA GLN A 121 -0.09 6.18 -11.20
C GLN A 121 0.79 5.16 -11.93
N THR A 122 0.84 3.91 -11.45
CA THR A 122 1.59 2.83 -12.12
C THR A 122 1.06 2.58 -13.53
N ALA A 123 -0.27 2.55 -13.73
CA ALA A 123 -0.86 2.39 -15.06
C ALA A 123 -0.48 3.55 -16.00
N ILE A 124 -0.47 4.79 -15.50
CA ILE A 124 -0.05 5.97 -16.27
C ILE A 124 1.45 5.89 -16.64
N ILE A 125 2.31 5.47 -15.71
CA ILE A 125 3.75 5.32 -15.95
C ILE A 125 3.99 4.24 -17.01
N GLN A 126 3.35 3.07 -16.89
CA GLN A 126 3.47 1.99 -17.88
C GLN A 126 3.05 2.44 -19.28
N ALA A 127 1.90 3.12 -19.40
CA ALA A 127 1.46 3.68 -20.68
C ALA A 127 2.47 4.73 -21.21
N SER A 128 3.02 5.57 -20.35
CA SER A 128 4.04 6.56 -20.74
C SER A 128 5.36 5.91 -21.20
N GLU A 129 5.76 4.79 -20.62
CA GLU A 129 6.95 4.04 -21.07
C GLU A 129 6.73 3.44 -22.45
N ILE A 130 5.56 2.86 -22.69
CA ILE A 130 5.17 2.30 -24.00
C ILE A 130 5.11 3.41 -25.06
N ASP A 131 4.52 4.57 -24.73
CA ASP A 131 4.50 5.73 -25.61
C ASP A 131 5.91 6.15 -26.02
N LYS A 132 6.86 6.23 -25.06
CA LYS A 132 8.26 6.58 -25.36
C LYS A 132 8.90 5.55 -26.30
N LEU A 133 8.66 4.26 -26.07
CA LEU A 133 9.18 3.21 -26.94
C LEU A 133 8.64 3.38 -28.37
N ILE A 134 7.32 3.58 -28.51
CA ILE A 134 6.70 3.80 -29.82
C ILE A 134 7.23 5.08 -30.48
N GLU A 135 7.36 6.19 -29.75
CA GLU A 135 7.92 7.44 -30.29
C GLU A 135 9.35 7.25 -30.80
N ILE A 136 10.20 6.50 -30.08
CA ILE A 136 11.56 6.15 -30.54
C ILE A 136 11.50 5.31 -31.83
N GLN A 137 10.62 4.32 -31.91
CA GLN A 137 10.48 3.50 -33.12
C GLN A 137 9.94 4.32 -34.29
N MET A 138 8.99 5.22 -34.08
CA MET A 138 8.46 6.13 -35.10
C MET A 138 9.58 7.02 -35.64
N GLN A 139 10.44 7.57 -34.79
CA GLN A 139 11.61 8.33 -35.22
C GLN A 139 12.61 7.47 -36.01
N ALA A 140 12.81 6.21 -35.59
CA ALA A 140 13.65 5.28 -36.33
C ALA A 140 13.08 4.97 -37.73
N VAL A 141 11.75 4.84 -37.85
CA VAL A 141 11.08 4.72 -39.16
C VAL A 141 11.37 5.95 -40.00
N VAL A 142 11.11 7.16 -39.49
CA VAL A 142 11.33 8.42 -40.24
C VAL A 142 12.77 8.50 -40.74
N ARG A 143 13.74 8.17 -39.90
CA ARG A 143 15.15 8.13 -40.27
C ARG A 143 15.42 7.14 -41.41
N ARG A 144 14.94 5.90 -41.29
CA ARG A 144 15.17 4.87 -42.32
C ARG A 144 14.46 5.19 -43.63
N VAL A 145 13.26 5.74 -43.57
CA VAL A 145 12.54 6.22 -44.77
C VAL A 145 13.33 7.33 -45.45
N ASN A 146 13.91 8.25 -44.69
CA ASN A 146 14.82 9.27 -45.22
C ASN A 146 16.08 8.66 -45.87
N ASP A 147 16.64 7.61 -45.26
CA ASP A 147 17.82 6.91 -45.81
C ASP A 147 17.52 6.24 -47.17
N ILE A 148 16.24 5.90 -47.45
CA ILE A 148 15.82 5.31 -48.74
C ILE A 148 15.13 6.30 -49.69
N LYS A 149 14.86 7.54 -49.27
CA LYS A 149 14.12 8.56 -50.06
C LYS A 149 14.69 8.79 -51.48
N GLY A 150 16.01 8.73 -51.62
CA GLY A 150 16.72 8.94 -52.89
C GLY A 150 16.88 7.69 -53.76
N TYR A 151 16.36 6.55 -53.32
CA TYR A 151 16.42 5.30 -54.07
C TYR A 151 15.11 5.08 -54.84
N GLU A 152 15.23 4.44 -55.99
CA GLU A 152 14.11 4.07 -56.84
C GLU A 152 13.97 2.55 -56.84
N ILE A 153 12.72 2.09 -56.90
CA ILE A 153 12.42 0.69 -57.21
C ILE A 153 12.35 0.57 -58.73
N PHE A 154 13.11 -0.38 -59.29
CA PHE A 154 13.14 -0.63 -60.73
C PHE A 154 12.28 -1.83 -61.06
N VAL A 155 11.42 -1.71 -62.06
CA VAL A 155 10.64 -2.82 -62.60
C VAL A 155 11.02 -3.04 -64.06
N GLY A 156 11.59 -4.21 -64.37
CA GLY A 156 12.06 -4.61 -65.71
C GLY A 156 13.60 -4.62 -65.88
N GLU A 157 14.05 -5.13 -67.02
CA GLU A 157 15.48 -5.24 -67.37
C GLU A 157 15.88 -4.25 -68.49
N GLY A 158 17.15 -3.84 -68.49
CA GLY A 158 17.72 -3.02 -69.56
C GLY A 158 17.03 -1.66 -69.77
N GLY A 159 16.68 -1.37 -71.02
CA GLY A 159 16.08 -0.08 -71.45
C GLY A 159 14.58 0.08 -71.17
N GLU A 160 13.87 -0.97 -70.73
CA GLU A 160 12.43 -0.94 -70.44
C GLU A 160 12.10 -0.77 -68.95
N ARG A 161 13.00 -0.13 -68.18
CA ARG A 161 12.83 0.03 -66.73
C ARG A 161 11.82 1.12 -66.40
N THR A 162 10.79 0.75 -65.64
CA THR A 162 9.95 1.72 -64.95
C THR A 162 10.54 2.01 -63.57
N LYS A 163 10.70 3.30 -63.25
CA LYS A 163 11.20 3.79 -61.96
C LYS A 163 10.03 4.16 -61.09
N ILE A 164 9.96 3.60 -59.90
CA ILE A 164 9.00 3.98 -58.87
C ILE A 164 9.79 4.73 -57.79
N PRO A 165 9.56 6.04 -57.63
CA PRO A 165 10.20 6.76 -56.56
C PRO A 165 9.57 6.34 -55.23
N LEU A 166 10.41 6.10 -54.21
CA LEU A 166 9.95 5.89 -52.83
C LEU A 166 9.45 7.19 -52.16
N SER A 167 9.47 8.31 -52.88
CA SER A 167 9.11 9.63 -52.41
C SER A 167 8.61 10.52 -53.56
N SER A 168 7.44 11.14 -53.39
CA SER A 168 6.85 12.02 -54.42
C SER A 168 7.03 13.52 -54.21
N SER A 169 7.87 14.00 -53.30
CA SER A 169 8.04 15.46 -53.11
C SER A 169 9.50 15.88 -52.88
N TYR A 170 9.87 16.93 -53.64
CA TYR A 170 11.05 17.80 -53.58
C TYR A 170 11.98 17.59 -52.38
N SER A 171 13.26 17.30 -52.66
CA SER A 171 14.51 17.49 -51.88
C SER A 171 14.57 17.41 -50.34
N GLU A 172 13.53 17.71 -49.57
CA GLU A 172 13.56 17.88 -48.11
C GLU A 172 13.25 16.58 -47.35
N PRO A 173 14.03 16.21 -46.32
CA PRO A 173 13.76 15.03 -45.51
C PRO A 173 12.35 15.03 -44.90
N TYR A 174 11.75 13.85 -44.76
CA TYR A 174 10.55 13.66 -43.95
C TYR A 174 10.84 14.08 -42.51
N VAL A 175 10.01 14.99 -41.98
CA VAL A 175 10.16 15.52 -40.62
C VAL A 175 9.22 14.79 -39.66
N ASP A 176 8.07 14.32 -40.15
CA ASP A 176 7.09 13.59 -39.34
C ASP A 176 6.85 12.16 -39.84
N PHE A 177 6.35 11.34 -38.92
CA PHE A 177 6.07 9.92 -39.16
C PHE A 177 4.93 9.68 -40.15
N VAL A 178 3.91 10.55 -40.14
CA VAL A 178 2.71 10.41 -40.96
C VAL A 178 3.09 10.51 -42.44
N ASP A 179 3.90 11.50 -42.80
CA ASP A 179 4.36 11.72 -44.16
C ASP A 179 5.32 10.62 -44.63
N ALA A 180 6.21 10.15 -43.75
CA ALA A 180 7.09 9.02 -44.04
C ALA A 180 6.29 7.74 -44.33
N VAL A 181 5.25 7.47 -43.54
CA VAL A 181 4.34 6.34 -43.73
C VAL A 181 3.57 6.45 -45.05
N ARG A 182 2.95 7.61 -45.32
CA ARG A 182 2.19 7.83 -46.57
C ARG A 182 3.03 7.65 -47.82
N ALA A 183 4.31 8.02 -47.77
CA ALA A 183 5.23 7.81 -48.86
C ALA A 183 5.42 6.32 -49.18
N LEU A 184 5.56 5.48 -48.15
CA LEU A 184 5.68 4.02 -48.33
C LEU A 184 4.39 3.40 -48.87
N ILE A 185 3.23 3.84 -48.36
CA ILE A 185 1.92 3.39 -48.87
C ILE A 185 1.82 3.69 -50.37
N LYS A 186 2.11 4.93 -50.76
CA LYS A 186 2.08 5.35 -52.17
C LYS A 186 3.06 4.56 -53.04
N ALA A 187 4.28 4.33 -52.57
CA ALA A 187 5.26 3.54 -53.30
C ALA A 187 4.79 2.09 -53.51
N ALA A 188 4.13 1.49 -52.52
CA ALA A 188 3.53 0.16 -52.64
C ALA A 188 2.37 0.15 -53.64
N GLU A 189 1.51 1.16 -53.63
CA GLU A 189 0.41 1.31 -54.59
C GLU A 189 0.91 1.47 -56.04
N ASP A 190 1.93 2.32 -56.24
CA ASP A 190 2.56 2.53 -57.54
C ASP A 190 3.19 1.21 -58.06
N LEU A 191 3.84 0.46 -57.17
CA LEU A 191 4.38 -0.87 -57.51
C LEU A 191 3.28 -1.88 -57.84
N ARG A 192 2.18 -1.91 -57.08
CA ARG A 192 1.01 -2.78 -57.39
C ARG A 192 0.44 -2.44 -58.77
N ARG A 193 0.30 -1.15 -59.09
CA ARG A 193 -0.21 -0.69 -60.39
C ARG A 193 0.70 -1.10 -61.54
N ILE A 194 2.01 -0.96 -61.40
CA ILE A 194 2.94 -1.36 -62.47
C ILE A 194 2.98 -2.89 -62.61
N ARG A 195 2.92 -3.62 -61.50
CA ARG A 195 2.93 -5.08 -61.52
C ARG A 195 1.65 -5.69 -62.10
N SER A 196 0.50 -5.01 -62.00
CA SER A 196 -0.72 -5.45 -62.70
C SER A 196 -0.63 -5.27 -64.22
N LEU A 197 0.15 -4.31 -64.69
CA LEU A 197 0.40 -4.10 -66.12
C LEU A 197 1.51 -5.02 -66.66
N PHE A 198 2.50 -5.35 -65.84
CA PHE A 198 3.67 -6.13 -66.23
C PHE A 198 4.05 -7.18 -65.16
N PRO A 199 3.27 -8.27 -65.00
CA PRO A 199 3.45 -9.22 -63.90
C PRO A 199 4.76 -10.02 -63.97
N GLU A 200 5.29 -10.25 -65.17
CA GLU A 200 6.50 -11.04 -65.42
C GLU A 200 7.80 -10.24 -65.27
N ARG A 201 7.75 -8.92 -65.06
CA ARG A 201 8.96 -8.09 -64.99
C ARG A 201 9.60 -8.19 -63.60
N PRO A 202 10.93 -8.43 -63.52
CA PRO A 202 11.62 -8.50 -62.24
C PRO A 202 11.62 -7.12 -61.55
N VAL A 203 11.55 -7.15 -60.21
CA VAL A 203 11.60 -5.97 -59.36
C VAL A 203 12.95 -5.93 -58.68
N HIS A 204 13.64 -4.80 -58.78
CA HIS A 204 14.95 -4.61 -58.18
C HIS A 204 14.96 -3.36 -57.30
N PHE A 205 15.41 -3.54 -56.07
CA PHE A 205 15.65 -2.45 -55.14
C PHE A 205 17.00 -2.62 -54.45
N LYS A 206 17.83 -1.56 -54.46
CA LYS A 206 19.22 -1.64 -53.98
C LYS A 206 19.34 -1.75 -52.45
N LYS A 207 18.32 -1.35 -51.70
CA LYS A 207 18.35 -1.22 -50.23
C LYS A 207 17.32 -2.13 -49.54
N VAL A 208 17.19 -3.38 -50.00
CA VAL A 208 16.23 -4.36 -49.45
C VAL A 208 16.32 -4.48 -47.91
N GLY A 209 17.52 -4.48 -47.35
CA GLY A 209 17.72 -4.56 -45.89
C GLY A 209 17.11 -3.38 -45.11
N GLU A 210 17.09 -2.17 -45.69
CA GLU A 210 16.41 -1.02 -45.06
C GLU A 210 14.89 -1.19 -45.11
N MET A 211 14.36 -1.72 -46.21
CA MET A 211 12.93 -2.01 -46.35
C MET A 211 12.47 -3.07 -45.33
N GLN A 212 13.28 -4.12 -45.15
CA GLN A 212 13.04 -5.14 -44.12
C GLN A 212 13.09 -4.52 -42.71
N ALA A 213 14.06 -3.67 -42.42
CA ALA A 213 14.17 -3.02 -41.13
C ALA A 213 12.97 -2.09 -40.84
N ILE A 214 12.49 -1.35 -41.84
CA ILE A 214 11.26 -0.54 -41.72
C ILE A 214 10.06 -1.43 -41.39
N HIS A 215 9.89 -2.54 -42.10
CA HIS A 215 8.79 -3.47 -41.83
C HIS A 215 8.87 -4.06 -40.41
N GLN A 216 10.06 -4.42 -39.93
CA GLN A 216 10.24 -4.89 -38.55
C GLN A 216 9.88 -3.82 -37.51
N LEU A 217 10.25 -2.55 -37.75
CA LEU A 217 9.84 -1.44 -36.88
C LEU A 217 8.32 -1.29 -36.85
N PHE A 218 7.64 -1.48 -37.98
CA PHE A 218 6.18 -1.45 -38.03
C PHE A 218 5.53 -2.57 -37.24
N ILE A 219 6.03 -3.81 -37.32
CA ILE A 219 5.54 -4.92 -36.49
C ILE A 219 5.68 -4.58 -35.00
N VAL A 220 6.85 -4.10 -34.58
CA VAL A 220 7.10 -3.73 -33.17
C VAL A 220 6.16 -2.61 -32.71
N ILE A 221 5.89 -1.60 -33.55
CA ILE A 221 4.93 -0.55 -33.23
C ILE A 221 3.51 -1.13 -33.10
N GLU A 222 3.10 -2.01 -34.03
CA GLU A 222 1.78 -2.64 -34.04
C GLU A 222 1.54 -3.47 -32.77
N GLU A 223 2.50 -4.31 -32.37
CA GLU A 223 2.44 -5.14 -31.16
C GLU A 223 2.24 -4.32 -29.88
N ASN A 224 2.78 -3.10 -29.84
CA ASN A 224 2.71 -2.23 -28.67
C ASN A 224 1.53 -1.24 -28.70
N THR A 225 0.82 -1.13 -29.83
CA THR A 225 -0.24 -0.12 -30.03
C THR A 225 -1.42 -0.33 -29.07
N GLY A 226 -1.75 -1.57 -28.71
CA GLY A 226 -2.88 -1.88 -27.81
C GLY A 226 -2.72 -1.32 -26.38
N ASN A 227 -1.49 -1.05 -25.96
CA ASN A 227 -1.17 -0.53 -24.63
C ASN A 227 -0.73 0.95 -24.67
N ALA A 228 -0.77 1.57 -25.84
CA ALA A 228 -0.35 2.96 -26.03
C ALA A 228 -1.42 3.94 -25.54
N SER A 229 -1.03 5.19 -25.30
CA SER A 229 -1.97 6.25 -24.97
C SER A 229 -2.87 6.62 -26.15
N GLN A 230 -3.96 7.33 -25.84
CA GLN A 230 -4.88 7.86 -26.86
C GLN A 230 -4.18 8.78 -27.87
N LYS A 231 -3.13 9.50 -27.47
CA LYS A 231 -2.36 10.39 -28.35
C LYS A 231 -1.64 9.58 -29.44
N ILE A 232 -0.94 8.52 -29.04
CA ILE A 232 -0.23 7.64 -29.98
C ILE A 232 -1.22 6.91 -30.87
N ALA A 233 -2.29 6.36 -30.29
CA ALA A 233 -3.34 5.69 -31.06
C ALA A 233 -3.97 6.61 -32.12
N ALA A 234 -4.24 7.87 -31.79
CA ALA A 234 -4.73 8.85 -32.76
C ALA A 234 -3.70 9.14 -33.86
N THR A 235 -2.42 9.24 -33.51
CA THR A 235 -1.35 9.49 -34.50
C THR A 235 -1.22 8.34 -35.48
N LEU A 236 -1.20 7.10 -35.00
CA LEU A 236 -1.14 5.90 -35.84
C LEU A 236 -2.39 5.75 -36.73
N LYS A 237 -3.56 6.10 -36.19
CA LYS A 237 -4.80 6.10 -36.97
C LYS A 237 -4.76 7.14 -38.10
N ASN A 238 -4.26 8.35 -37.83
CA ASN A 238 -4.18 9.44 -38.82
C ASN A 238 -3.13 9.18 -39.93
N SER A 239 -2.19 8.28 -39.69
CA SER A 239 -1.20 7.85 -40.69
C SER A 239 -1.64 6.66 -41.53
N ASP A 240 -2.85 6.12 -41.34
CA ASP A 240 -3.29 4.88 -42.00
C ASP A 240 -2.29 3.74 -41.73
N PHE A 241 -1.85 3.63 -40.46
CA PHE A 241 -0.72 2.78 -40.08
C PHE A 241 -0.91 1.30 -40.44
N SER A 242 -2.13 0.77 -40.35
CA SER A 242 -2.42 -0.63 -40.74
C SER A 242 -2.19 -0.87 -42.24
N ASP A 243 -2.52 0.10 -43.08
CA ASP A 243 -2.22 0.05 -44.51
C ASP A 243 -0.71 0.15 -44.76
N ALA A 244 0.00 0.90 -43.92
CA ALA A 244 1.46 1.01 -43.94
C ALA A 244 2.17 -0.32 -43.63
N VAL A 245 1.69 -1.06 -42.62
CA VAL A 245 2.21 -2.40 -42.29
C VAL A 245 2.07 -3.30 -43.52
N THR A 246 0.87 -3.36 -44.10
CA THR A 246 0.57 -4.17 -45.30
C THR A 246 1.37 -3.72 -46.53
N ALA A 247 1.54 -2.41 -46.72
CA ALA A 247 2.34 -1.84 -47.80
C ALA A 247 3.82 -2.22 -47.66
N SER A 248 4.37 -2.12 -46.45
CA SER A 248 5.76 -2.47 -46.18
C SER A 248 6.03 -3.97 -46.37
N GLU A 249 5.11 -4.83 -45.93
CA GLU A 249 5.21 -6.28 -46.16
C GLU A 249 5.26 -6.58 -47.66
N TYR A 250 4.32 -6.01 -48.42
CA TYR A 250 4.29 -6.16 -49.87
C TYR A 250 5.61 -5.69 -50.50
N LEU A 251 6.12 -4.51 -50.14
CA LEU A 251 7.39 -4.00 -50.66
C LEU A 251 8.56 -4.93 -50.35
N VAL A 252 8.64 -5.47 -49.13
CA VAL A 252 9.68 -6.46 -48.75
C VAL A 252 9.57 -7.72 -49.60
N THR A 253 8.37 -8.29 -49.74
CA THR A 253 8.15 -9.51 -50.53
C THR A 253 8.50 -9.30 -52.00
N GLN A 254 8.16 -8.15 -52.58
CA GLN A 254 8.42 -7.89 -54.00
C GLN A 254 9.89 -7.52 -54.27
N CYS A 255 10.56 -6.86 -53.33
CA CYS A 255 11.94 -6.39 -53.52
C CYS A 255 13.01 -7.37 -53.03
N GLY A 256 12.66 -8.35 -52.20
CA GLY A 256 13.56 -9.36 -51.66
C GLY A 256 13.60 -10.68 -52.43
N GLY A 257 12.81 -10.80 -53.51
CA GLY A 257 12.80 -11.93 -54.43
C GLY A 257 13.76 -11.78 -55.61
#